data_AF-A0A0M2LLS4-F1
#
_entry.id   AF-A0A0M2LLS4-F1
#
_cell.length_a   1.000
_cell.length_b   1.000
_cell.length_c   1.000
_cell.angle_alpha   90.00
_cell.angle_beta   90.00
_cell.angle_gamma   90.00
#
_symmetry.space_group_name_H-M   'P 1'
#
loop_
_entity.id
_entity.type
_entity.pdbx_description
1 polymer ?
#
loop_
_entity_poly.entity_id
_entity_poly.type
_entity_poly.pdbx_seq_one_letter_code
_entity_poly.pdbx_strand_id
1 'polypeptide(L)'
;MTTDPSRRAGRRAVKRALAAAAIAASLVLTGCGFEDPGTELPASGLKQRTATLEDGRKVVCLTWKRANAGGMSCDWAGAKR
;
A
#
# COMPACT_ATOMS: atom_id res chain seq x y z
N MET A 1 -5.96 29.04 44.41
CA MET A 1 -6.16 28.62 43.00
C MET A 1 -4.92 27.81 42.59
N THR A 2 -4.89 26.52 42.93
CA THR A 2 -3.72 25.65 42.76
C THR A 2 -3.89 24.80 41.50
N THR A 3 -3.14 25.11 40.44
CA THR A 3 -3.05 24.20 39.29
C THR A 3 -2.01 23.13 39.59
N ASP A 4 -2.50 21.92 39.89
CA ASP A 4 -1.68 20.73 40.12
C ASP A 4 -0.92 20.32 38.82
N PRO A 5 0.43 20.20 38.87
CA PRO A 5 1.24 19.84 37.70
C PRO A 5 1.10 18.37 37.27
N SER A 6 0.63 17.47 38.14
CA SER A 6 0.47 16.04 37.87
C SER A 6 -0.63 15.77 36.83
N ARG A 7 -1.71 16.58 36.82
CA ARG A 7 -2.78 16.48 35.81
C ARG A 7 -2.34 16.81 34.38
N ARG A 8 -1.20 17.51 34.17
CA ARG A 8 -0.70 17.84 32.82
C ARG A 8 0.09 16.70 32.18
N ALA A 9 0.74 15.85 32.97
CA ALA A 9 1.54 14.72 32.47
C ALA A 9 0.64 13.61 31.89
N GLY A 10 -0.41 13.21 32.61
CA GLY A 10 -1.36 12.18 32.15
C GLY A 10 -2.08 12.56 30.85
N ARG A 11 -2.51 13.82 30.71
CA ARG A 11 -3.15 14.31 29.47
C ARG A 11 -2.21 14.33 28.26
N ARG A 12 -0.89 14.51 28.45
CA ARG A 12 0.10 14.46 27.37
C ARG A 12 0.42 13.02 26.95
N ALA A 13 0.48 12.10 27.91
CA ALA A 13 0.67 10.67 27.63
C ALA A 13 -0.50 10.09 26.83
N VAL A 14 -1.75 10.41 27.20
CA VAL A 14 -2.96 9.97 26.48
C VAL A 14 -3.01 10.55 25.06
N LYS A 15 -2.67 11.83 24.88
CA LYS A 15 -2.61 12.47 23.55
C LYS A 15 -1.54 11.85 22.64
N ARG A 16 -0.39 11.45 23.20
CA ARG A 16 0.68 10.77 22.46
C ARG A 16 0.30 9.34 22.08
N ALA A 17 -0.39 8.61 22.96
CA ALA A 17 -0.89 7.27 22.68
C ALA A 17 -1.95 7.27 21.56
N LEU A 18 -2.88 8.23 21.57
CA LEU A 18 -3.88 8.41 20.51
C LEU A 18 -3.26 8.75 19.15
N ALA A 19 -2.22 9.59 19.12
CA ALA A 19 -1.53 9.94 17.88
C ALA A 19 -0.78 8.75 17.26
N ALA A 20 -0.18 7.87 18.08
CA ALA A 20 0.52 6.68 17.60
C ALA A 20 -0.43 5.63 16.99
N ALA A 21 -1.63 5.47 17.55
CA ALA A 21 -2.64 4.54 17.03
C ALA A 21 -3.18 4.95 15.64
N ALA A 22 -3.29 6.26 15.37
CA ALA A 22 -3.77 6.77 14.08
C ALA A 22 -2.80 6.47 12.92
N ILE A 23 -1.48 6.48 13.18
CA ILE A 23 -0.45 6.21 12.16
C ILE A 23 -0.42 4.72 11.78
N ALA A 24 -0.58 3.84 12.76
CA ALA A 24 -0.62 2.39 12.52
C ALA A 24 -1.86 1.99 11.70
N ALA A 25 -3.01 2.65 11.92
CA ALA A 25 -4.23 2.40 11.15
C ALA A 25 -4.09 2.82 9.67
N SER A 26 -3.37 3.90 9.37
CA SER A 26 -3.19 4.36 7.98
C SER A 26 -2.30 3.46 7.10
N LEU A 27 -1.43 2.64 7.70
CA LEU A 27 -0.57 1.71 6.95
C LEU A 27 -1.31 0.47 6.43
N VAL A 28 -2.48 0.15 7.02
CA VAL A 28 -3.29 -1.02 6.61
C VAL A 28 -4.19 -0.68 5.42
N LEU A 29 -4.55 0.59 5.22
CA LEU A 29 -5.33 1.04 4.07
C LEU A 29 -4.52 1.18 2.77
N THR A 30 -3.19 1.19 2.82
CA THR A 30 -2.34 1.16 1.62
C THR A 30 -1.93 -0.27 1.25
N GLY A 31 -2.75 -1.26 1.61
CA GLY A 31 -2.54 -2.67 1.33
C GLY A 31 -2.48 -2.98 -0.17
N CYS A 32 -1.34 -2.72 -0.80
CA CYS A 32 -0.97 -3.31 -2.09
C CYS A 32 -0.74 -4.81 -1.87
N GLY A 33 -1.82 -5.59 -1.90
CA GLY A 33 -1.76 -7.04 -2.02
C GLY A 33 -1.18 -7.41 -3.39
N PHE A 34 0.13 -7.55 -3.47
CA PHE A 34 0.84 -7.93 -4.69
C PHE A 34 1.10 -9.44 -4.66
N GLU A 35 0.07 -10.23 -4.87
CA GLU A 35 0.17 -11.69 -4.98
C GLU A 35 -0.18 -12.14 -6.40
N ASP A 36 0.83 -12.12 -7.26
CA ASP A 36 0.98 -13.13 -8.31
C ASP A 36 2.45 -13.13 -8.80
N PRO A 37 3.20 -14.24 -8.71
CA PRO A 37 4.51 -14.37 -9.35
C PRO A 37 4.30 -14.58 -10.86
N GLY A 38 3.62 -13.64 -11.52
CA GLY A 38 3.12 -13.82 -12.87
C GLY A 38 4.14 -14.23 -13.95
N THR A 39 3.60 -14.52 -15.12
CA THR A 39 4.30 -15.19 -16.21
C THR A 39 5.40 -14.32 -16.81
N GLU A 40 6.62 -14.87 -16.91
CA GLU A 40 7.70 -14.26 -17.68
C GLU A 40 7.35 -14.35 -19.16
N LEU A 41 7.36 -13.20 -19.85
CA LEU A 41 7.12 -13.16 -21.27
C LEU A 41 8.45 -13.36 -22.02
N PRO A 42 8.44 -14.12 -23.13
CA PRO A 42 9.64 -14.30 -23.94
C PRO A 42 9.99 -12.94 -24.57
N ALA A 43 11.22 -12.49 -24.29
CA ALA A 43 11.85 -11.23 -24.66
C ALA A 43 11.79 -10.11 -23.60
N SER A 44 13.00 -9.64 -23.24
CA SER A 44 13.31 -8.32 -22.63
C SER A 44 13.17 -8.09 -21.12
N GLY A 45 12.87 -9.11 -20.31
CA GLY A 45 12.68 -8.92 -18.86
C GLY A 45 11.34 -8.27 -18.51
N LEU A 46 10.38 -8.36 -19.44
CA LEU A 46 8.98 -8.06 -19.22
C LEU A 46 8.32 -9.24 -18.50
N LYS A 47 7.60 -8.93 -17.43
CA LYS A 47 6.76 -9.90 -16.71
C LYS A 47 5.32 -9.46 -16.74
N GLN A 48 4.45 -10.35 -17.15
CA GLN A 48 3.01 -10.15 -17.00
C GLN A 48 2.61 -10.42 -15.55
N ARG A 49 1.71 -9.61 -15.03
CA ARG A 49 1.12 -9.69 -13.69
C ARG A 49 -0.37 -9.42 -13.80
N THR A 50 -1.16 -10.01 -12.93
CA THR A 50 -2.58 -9.67 -12.81
C THR A 50 -2.78 -8.97 -11.48
N ALA A 51 -3.28 -7.75 -11.50
CA ALA A 51 -3.66 -7.00 -10.31
C ALA A 51 -5.15 -7.17 -10.06
N THR A 52 -5.53 -7.50 -8.82
CA THR A 52 -6.93 -7.51 -8.41
C THR A 52 -7.23 -6.17 -7.74
N LEU A 53 -8.20 -5.43 -8.28
CA LEU A 53 -8.65 -4.15 -7.74
C LEU A 53 -9.63 -4.37 -6.57
N GLU A 54 -9.84 -3.33 -5.77
CA GLU A 54 -10.78 -3.34 -4.64
C GLU A 54 -12.23 -3.64 -5.07
N ASP A 55 -12.60 -3.27 -6.29
CA ASP A 55 -13.92 -3.54 -6.87
C ASP A 55 -14.07 -4.95 -7.47
N GLY A 56 -13.07 -5.82 -7.25
CA GLY A 56 -13.03 -7.20 -7.70
C GLY A 56 -12.59 -7.38 -9.15
N ARG A 57 -12.35 -6.31 -9.91
CA ARG A 57 -11.84 -6.45 -11.28
C ARG A 57 -10.38 -6.95 -11.27
N LYS A 58 -10.06 -7.80 -12.23
CA LYS A 58 -8.70 -8.23 -12.59
C LYS A 58 -8.19 -7.41 -13.76
N VAL A 59 -6.99 -6.86 -13.62
CA VAL A 59 -6.31 -6.03 -14.62
C VAL A 59 -4.97 -6.68 -14.97
N VAL A 60 -4.71 -6.87 -16.26
CA VAL A 60 -3.41 -7.35 -16.73
C VAL A 60 -2.42 -6.20 -16.79
N CYS A 61 -1.27 -6.36 -16.16
CA CYS A 61 -0.19 -5.39 -16.15
C CYS A 61 1.10 -6.03 -16.66
N LEU A 62 1.88 -5.26 -17.40
CA LEU A 62 3.24 -5.58 -17.80
C LEU A 62 4.20 -4.79 -16.92
N THR A 63 5.15 -5.50 -16.34
CA THR A 63 6.21 -4.94 -15.52
C THR A 63 7.54 -5.14 -16.21
N TRP A 64 8.38 -4.11 -16.22
CA TRP A 64 9.75 -4.19 -16.64
C TRP A 64 10.66 -3.72 -15.51
N LYS A 65 11.73 -4.45 -15.23
CA LYS A 65 12.71 -4.08 -14.21
C LYS A 65 14.12 -4.32 -14.71
N ARG A 66 14.99 -3.32 -14.52
CA ARG A 66 16.43 -3.40 -14.80
C ARG A 66 17.22 -2.66 -13.72
N ALA A 67 17.95 -3.40 -12.88
CA ALA A 67 18.75 -2.87 -11.78
C ALA A 67 17.99 -1.81 -10.93
N ASN A 68 18.28 -0.53 -11.15
CA ASN A 68 17.71 0.61 -10.42
C ASN A 68 16.58 1.33 -11.16
N ALA A 69 16.13 0.81 -12.31
CA ALA A 69 15.08 1.37 -13.14
C ALA A 69 13.98 0.35 -13.41
N GLY A 70 12.77 0.84 -13.72
CA GLY A 70 11.63 -0.01 -14.04
C GLY A 70 10.40 0.80 -14.39
N GLY A 71 9.38 0.09 -14.86
CA GLY A 71 8.08 0.65 -15.19
C GLY A 71 7.00 -0.42 -15.15
N MET A 72 5.75 0.04 -14.97
CA MET A 72 4.56 -0.79 -15.02
C MET A 72 3.53 -0.09 -15.91
N SER A 73 2.89 -0.86 -16.77
CA SER A 73 1.74 -0.40 -17.57
C SER A 73 0.63 -1.45 -17.50
N CYS A 74 -0.62 -1.00 -17.44
CA CYS A 74 -1.78 -1.86 -17.23
C CYS A 74 -2.84 -1.64 -18.31
N ASP A 75 -3.46 -2.74 -18.76
CA ASP A 75 -4.58 -2.71 -19.70
C ASP A 75 -5.90 -2.46 -18.96
N TRP A 76 -6.29 -1.20 -18.87
CA TRP A 76 -7.55 -0.80 -18.24
C TRP A 76 -8.79 -1.12 -19.07
N ALA A 77 -8.66 -1.23 -20.40
CA ALA A 77 -9.78 -1.58 -21.27
C ALA A 77 -10.15 -3.06 -21.11
N GLY A 78 -9.17 -3.92 -20.85
CA GLY A 78 -9.35 -5.34 -20.57
C GLY A 78 -9.74 -5.69 -19.13
N ALA A 79 -10.00 -4.71 -18.26
CA ALA A 79 -10.34 -4.94 -16.85
C ALA A 79 -11.70 -5.67 -16.71
N LYS A 80 -11.69 -6.89 -16.15
CA LYS A 80 -12.88 -7.76 -16.06
C LYS A 80 -13.12 -8.24 -14.64
N ARG A 81 -14.38 -8.50 -14.29
CA ARG A 81 -14.78 -9.17 -13.04
C ARG A 81 -14.76 -10.68 -13.21
#